data_AF-X1M2W6-F1
#
_entry.id   AF-X1M2W6-F1
#
_cell.length_a   1.000
_cell.length_b   1.000
_cell.length_c   1.000
_cell.angle_alpha   90.00
_cell.angle_beta   90.00
_cell.angle_gamma   90.00
#
_symmetry.space_group_name_H-M   'P 1'
#
loop_
_entity.id
_entity.type
_entity.pdbx_description
1 polymer ?
#
loop_
_entity_poly.entity_id
_entity_poly.type
_entity_poly.pdbx_seq_one_letter_code
_entity_poly.pdbx_strand_id
1 'polypeptide(L)'
;IIAATTNKEDDAIEEFGRKYSFKVYRGSENDIADRFYQAAKINKADVIIRVWGDCPFVDPELIDNLLKKGIGTDVAKAVVKYAFEKLNLHKVYLGVNAEDERANKCYKKAGFIHEGTHRDYIFRNGRYYHANLYSILEEEFKRTKQELLDVDG
;
A
#
# COMPACT_ATOMS: atom_id res chain seq x y z
N ILE A 1 0.07 3.39 17.58
CA ILE A 1 -1.10 2.85 18.34
C ILE A 1 -1.40 1.47 17.81
N ILE A 2 -1.83 0.55 18.66
CA ILE A 2 -2.31 -0.77 18.27
C ILE A 2 -3.84 -0.78 18.35
N ALA A 3 -4.51 -1.32 17.33
CA ALA A 3 -5.94 -1.60 17.36
C ALA A 3 -6.13 -3.11 17.51
N ALA A 4 -6.76 -3.54 18.60
CA ALA A 4 -6.98 -4.95 18.93
C ALA A 4 -8.47 -5.23 19.17
N THR A 5 -8.87 -6.50 19.21
CA THR A 5 -10.25 -6.83 19.58
C THR A 5 -10.43 -6.78 21.11
N THR A 6 -11.67 -6.71 21.57
CA THR A 6 -12.02 -6.89 22.99
C THR A 6 -12.01 -8.36 23.44
N ASN A 7 -11.67 -9.30 22.56
CA ASN A 7 -11.66 -10.73 22.88
C ASN A 7 -10.50 -11.03 23.82
N LYS A 8 -10.69 -12.00 24.72
CA LYS A 8 -9.69 -12.42 25.70
C LYS A 8 -8.37 -12.88 25.06
N GLU A 9 -8.44 -13.47 23.87
CA GLU A 9 -7.27 -13.93 23.11
C GLU A 9 -6.30 -12.78 22.77
N ASP A 10 -6.82 -11.55 22.65
CA ASP A 10 -6.05 -10.35 22.32
C ASP A 10 -5.54 -9.60 23.56
N ASP A 11 -5.75 -10.12 24.78
CA ASP A 11 -5.25 -9.46 26.00
C ASP A 11 -3.72 -9.32 26.01
N ALA A 12 -3.03 -10.31 25.46
CA ALA A 12 -1.58 -10.27 25.29
C ALA A 12 -1.11 -9.07 24.43
N ILE A 13 -1.94 -8.60 23.50
CA ILE A 13 -1.63 -7.43 22.65
C ILE A 13 -1.71 -6.14 23.47
N GLU A 14 -2.68 -6.04 24.39
CA GLU A 14 -2.79 -4.90 25.29
C GLU A 14 -1.62 -4.85 26.28
N GLU A 15 -1.27 -5.98 26.88
CA GLU A 15 -0.11 -6.10 27.77
C GLU A 15 1.19 -5.75 27.05
N PHE A 16 1.38 -6.26 25.84
CA PHE A 16 2.51 -5.90 24.98
C PHE A 16 2.53 -4.40 24.70
N GLY A 17 1.41 -3.81 24.31
CA GLY A 17 1.31 -2.38 24.06
C GLY A 17 1.71 -1.55 25.27
N ARG A 18 1.20 -1.89 26.46
CA ARG A 18 1.58 -1.23 27.73
C ARG A 18 3.07 -1.37 28.02
N LYS A 19 3.63 -2.57 27.86
CA LYS A 19 5.05 -2.85 28.12
C LYS A 19 5.98 -1.97 27.28
N TYR A 20 5.62 -1.72 26.01
CA TYR A 20 6.41 -0.92 25.08
C TYR A 20 5.91 0.52 24.92
N SER A 21 5.03 1.00 25.82
CA SER A 21 4.46 2.35 25.81
C SER A 21 3.69 2.71 24.52
N PHE A 22 3.14 1.72 23.83
CA PHE A 22 2.17 1.93 22.76
C PHE A 22 0.77 2.10 23.35
N LYS A 23 0.04 3.13 22.89
CA LYS A 23 -1.41 3.21 23.12
C LYS A 23 -2.09 2.01 22.43
N VAL A 24 -3.10 1.45 23.07
CA VAL A 24 -3.92 0.36 22.54
C VAL A 24 -5.39 0.77 22.58
N TYR A 25 -6.08 0.65 21.45
CA TYR A 25 -7.53 0.78 21.37
C TYR A 25 -8.14 -0.61 21.15
N ARG A 26 -9.19 -0.95 21.91
CA ARG A 26 -9.88 -2.22 21.82
C ARG A 26 -11.32 -2.01 21.39
N GLY A 27 -11.79 -2.79 20.42
CA GLY A 27 -13.17 -2.70 19.93
C GLY A 27 -13.68 -4.03 19.35
N SER A 28 -14.87 -3.97 18.75
CA SER A 28 -15.58 -5.14 18.22
C SER A 28 -14.76 -5.88 17.17
N GLU A 29 -14.68 -7.21 17.26
CA GLU A 29 -14.08 -8.07 16.24
C GLU A 29 -14.74 -7.88 14.85
N ASN A 30 -16.06 -7.74 14.85
CA ASN A 30 -16.89 -7.69 13.65
C ASN A 30 -16.94 -6.30 13.00
N ASP A 31 -16.46 -5.26 13.68
CA ASP A 31 -16.41 -3.90 13.12
C ASP A 31 -14.97 -3.40 13.02
N ILE A 32 -14.27 -3.98 12.06
CA ILE A 32 -12.87 -3.65 11.77
C ILE A 32 -12.73 -2.16 11.40
N ALA A 33 -13.71 -1.61 10.66
CA ALA A 33 -13.66 -0.24 10.18
C ALA A 33 -13.75 0.78 11.33
N ASP A 34 -14.69 0.59 12.26
CA ASP A 34 -14.78 1.45 13.45
C ASP A 34 -13.52 1.32 14.31
N ARG A 35 -12.97 0.10 14.52
CA ARG A 35 -11.73 -0.06 15.27
C ARG A 35 -10.58 0.79 14.72
N PHE A 36 -10.39 0.77 13.39
CA PHE A 36 -9.37 1.60 12.74
C PHE A 36 -9.67 3.10 12.91
N TYR A 37 -10.93 3.49 12.72
CA TYR A 37 -11.36 4.88 12.84
C TYR A 37 -11.12 5.44 14.25
N GLN A 38 -11.54 4.74 15.30
CA GLN A 38 -11.38 5.19 16.68
C GLN A 38 -9.90 5.25 17.08
N ALA A 39 -9.10 4.24 16.69
CA ALA A 39 -7.66 4.24 16.93
C ALA A 39 -6.97 5.46 16.28
N ALA A 40 -7.34 5.78 15.04
CA ALA A 40 -6.84 6.97 14.34
C ALA A 40 -7.29 8.26 15.02
N LYS A 41 -8.58 8.36 15.38
CA LYS A 41 -9.18 9.54 16.02
C LYS A 41 -8.54 9.87 17.37
N ILE A 42 -8.30 8.86 18.21
CA ILE A 42 -7.63 9.04 19.53
C ILE A 42 -6.20 9.57 19.38
N ASN A 43 -5.54 9.28 18.26
CA ASN A 43 -4.19 9.76 17.98
C ASN A 43 -4.15 11.00 17.10
N LYS A 44 -5.31 11.53 16.69
CA LYS A 44 -5.41 12.64 15.74
C LYS A 44 -4.56 12.38 14.49
N ALA A 45 -4.60 11.15 13.98
CA ALA A 45 -3.80 10.78 12.82
C ALA A 45 -4.35 11.48 11.56
N ASP A 46 -3.47 12.17 10.83
CA ASP A 46 -3.81 12.82 9.56
C ASP A 46 -3.81 11.82 8.39
N VAL A 47 -3.01 10.74 8.50
CA VAL A 47 -2.84 9.73 7.46
C VAL A 47 -2.93 8.33 8.06
N ILE A 48 -3.70 7.45 7.41
CA ILE A 48 -3.80 6.02 7.74
C ILE A 48 -3.21 5.22 6.58
N ILE A 49 -2.19 4.42 6.87
CA ILE A 49 -1.63 3.46 5.92
C ILE A 49 -2.07 2.07 6.35
N ARG A 50 -2.66 1.33 5.42
CA ARG A 50 -3.03 -0.07 5.62
C ARG A 50 -2.04 -0.96 4.90
N VAL A 51 -1.33 -1.78 5.65
CA VAL A 51 -0.38 -2.79 5.17
C VAL A 51 -0.71 -4.13 5.82
N TRP A 52 -0.57 -5.20 5.06
CA TRP A 52 -0.67 -6.58 5.55
C TRP A 52 0.69 -7.01 6.12
N GLY A 53 0.70 -7.86 7.16
CA GLY A 53 1.94 -8.21 7.86
C GLY A 53 2.94 -9.02 7.02
N ASP A 54 2.47 -9.65 5.95
CA ASP A 54 3.26 -10.39 4.96
C ASP A 54 3.76 -9.51 3.79
N CYS A 55 3.38 -8.24 3.77
CA CYS A 55 3.81 -7.31 2.72
C CYS A 55 5.28 -6.92 2.95
N PRO A 56 6.18 -7.10 1.96
CA PRO A 56 7.59 -6.72 2.10
C PRO A 56 7.80 -5.20 2.24
N PHE A 57 6.75 -4.41 2.04
CA PHE A 57 6.74 -2.95 2.16
C PHE A 57 6.24 -2.46 3.53
N VAL A 58 6.27 -3.30 4.58
CA VAL A 58 5.95 -2.92 5.98
C VAL A 58 7.11 -2.21 6.69
N ASP A 59 8.25 -2.02 6.02
CA ASP A 59 9.41 -1.32 6.57
C ASP A 59 9.03 0.12 7.02
N PRO A 60 9.20 0.47 8.31
CA PRO A 60 8.88 1.81 8.81
C PRO A 60 9.63 2.94 8.12
N GLU A 61 10.90 2.76 7.76
CA GLU A 61 11.69 3.79 7.07
C GLU A 61 11.18 4.02 5.65
N LEU A 62 10.80 2.93 4.95
CA LEU A 62 10.14 3.04 3.66
C LEU A 62 8.83 3.81 3.80
N ILE A 63 7.98 3.44 4.77
CA ILE A 63 6.69 4.10 5.01
C ILE A 63 6.86 5.60 5.26
N ASP A 64 7.80 6.00 6.11
CA ASP A 64 8.09 7.41 6.39
C ASP A 64 8.56 8.16 5.14
N ASN A 65 9.37 7.51 4.29
CA ASN A 65 9.82 8.08 3.04
C ASN A 65 8.70 8.20 2.00
N LEU A 66 7.74 7.27 1.98
CA LEU A 66 6.56 7.35 1.12
C LEU A 66 5.67 8.53 1.53
N LEU A 67 5.46 8.75 2.84
CA LEU A 67 4.68 9.88 3.35
C LEU A 67 5.24 11.24 2.91
N LYS A 68 6.58 11.38 2.86
CA LYS A 68 7.24 12.61 2.39
C LYS A 68 7.05 12.90 0.89
N LYS A 69 6.72 11.87 0.10
CA LYS A 69 6.54 11.96 -1.36
C LYS A 69 5.10 12.26 -1.78
N GLY A 70 4.17 12.41 -0.83
CA GLY A 70 2.75 12.62 -1.13
C GLY A 70 2.00 11.30 -1.36
N ILE A 71 0.93 11.33 -2.17
CA ILE A 71 0.09 10.15 -2.46
C ILE A 71 0.00 9.90 -3.96
N GLY A 72 -0.13 8.64 -4.38
CA GLY A 72 -0.29 8.28 -5.79
C GLY A 72 1.04 8.01 -6.51
N THR A 73 1.34 8.75 -7.58
CA THR A 73 2.41 8.38 -8.53
C THR A 73 3.79 8.37 -7.88
N ASP A 74 4.10 9.32 -7.01
CA ASP A 74 5.42 9.41 -6.38
C ASP A 74 5.65 8.27 -5.37
N VAL A 75 4.58 7.83 -4.69
CA VAL A 75 4.59 6.64 -3.84
C VAL A 75 4.82 5.39 -4.68
N ALA A 76 4.08 5.23 -5.79
CA ALA A 76 4.24 4.09 -6.68
C ALA A 76 5.68 4.00 -7.24
N LYS A 77 6.26 5.12 -7.67
CA LYS A 77 7.66 5.19 -8.12
C LYS A 77 8.65 4.82 -7.02
N ALA A 78 8.42 5.28 -5.78
CA ALA A 78 9.30 4.97 -4.66
C ALA A 78 9.24 3.49 -4.26
N VAL A 79 8.06 2.89 -4.26
CA VAL A 79 7.86 1.44 -4.03
C VAL A 79 8.57 0.63 -5.11
N VAL A 80 8.41 0.98 -6.39
CA VAL A 80 9.10 0.34 -7.52
C VAL A 80 10.62 0.45 -7.37
N LYS A 81 11.13 1.64 -7.06
CA LYS A 81 12.57 1.86 -6.82
C LYS A 81 13.08 0.95 -5.68
N TYR A 82 12.35 0.89 -4.57
CA TYR A 82 12.72 0.04 -3.44
C TYR A 82 12.71 -1.45 -3.81
N ALA A 83 11.68 -1.90 -4.53
CA ALA A 83 11.55 -3.28 -5.00
C ALA A 83 12.76 -3.72 -5.84
N PHE A 84 13.25 -2.86 -6.74
CA PHE A 84 14.39 -3.20 -7.59
C PHE A 84 15.74 -2.95 -6.90
N GLU A 85 15.94 -1.79 -6.29
CA GLU A 85 17.27 -1.41 -5.77
C GLU A 85 17.59 -2.01 -4.39
N LYS A 86 16.58 -2.38 -3.59
CA LYS A 86 16.78 -2.92 -2.23
C LYS A 86 16.40 -4.38 -2.10
N LEU A 87 15.28 -4.77 -2.70
CA LEU A 87 14.81 -6.15 -2.64
C LEU A 87 15.33 -7.03 -3.80
N ASN A 88 15.97 -6.41 -4.81
CA ASN A 88 16.52 -7.12 -5.97
C ASN A 88 15.46 -7.98 -6.70
N LEU A 89 14.23 -7.49 -6.78
CA LEU A 89 13.14 -8.18 -7.48
C LEU A 89 13.32 -8.07 -9.01
N HIS A 90 12.72 -8.98 -9.75
CA HIS A 90 12.76 -8.95 -11.21
C HIS A 90 11.52 -8.28 -11.85
N LYS A 91 10.37 -8.36 -11.18
CA LYS A 91 9.08 -7.85 -11.65
C LYS A 91 8.24 -7.34 -10.49
N VAL A 92 7.55 -6.22 -10.70
CA VAL A 92 6.50 -5.71 -9.82
C VAL A 92 5.19 -5.70 -10.60
N TYR A 93 4.11 -6.24 -10.03
CA TYR A 93 2.79 -6.27 -10.69
C TYR A 93 1.69 -5.81 -9.75
N LEU A 94 0.58 -5.36 -10.33
CA LEU A 94 -0.62 -4.97 -9.58
C LEU A 94 -1.89 -5.16 -10.41
N GLY A 95 -3.01 -5.31 -9.70
CA GLY A 95 -4.36 -5.22 -10.25
C GLY A 95 -5.05 -3.96 -9.75
N VAL A 96 -5.71 -3.24 -10.65
CA VAL A 96 -6.49 -2.04 -10.32
C VAL A 96 -7.87 -2.14 -10.96
N ASN A 97 -8.91 -1.60 -10.29
CA ASN A 97 -10.23 -1.49 -10.90
C ASN A 97 -10.11 -0.77 -12.26
N ALA A 98 -10.65 -1.39 -13.32
CA ALA A 98 -10.56 -0.83 -14.66
C ALA A 98 -11.26 0.53 -14.79
N GLU A 99 -12.28 0.79 -13.96
CA GLU A 99 -13.05 2.04 -13.94
C GLU A 99 -12.32 3.19 -13.19
N ASP A 100 -11.28 2.91 -12.39
CA ASP A 100 -10.54 3.93 -11.64
C ASP A 100 -9.51 4.63 -12.53
N GLU A 101 -9.96 5.58 -13.34
CA GLU A 101 -9.08 6.33 -14.25
C GLU A 101 -7.89 6.99 -13.55
N ARG A 102 -8.10 7.48 -12.32
CA ARG A 102 -7.05 8.18 -11.56
C ARG A 102 -5.93 7.23 -11.22
N ALA A 103 -6.26 6.05 -10.67
CA ALA A 103 -5.27 5.03 -10.33
C ALA A 103 -4.59 4.46 -11.60
N ASN A 104 -5.35 4.20 -12.66
CA ASN A 104 -4.79 3.72 -13.93
C ASN A 104 -3.78 4.73 -14.53
N LYS A 105 -4.11 6.03 -14.55
CA LYS A 105 -3.19 7.09 -15.00
C LYS A 105 -1.95 7.17 -14.09
N CYS A 106 -2.15 7.02 -12.78
CA CYS A 106 -1.07 7.01 -11.79
C CYS A 106 -0.04 5.90 -12.06
N TYR A 107 -0.48 4.66 -12.29
CA TYR A 107 0.42 3.53 -12.52
C TYR A 107 1.17 3.64 -13.86
N LYS A 108 0.48 4.09 -14.93
CA LYS A 108 1.14 4.39 -16.21
C LYS A 108 2.24 5.45 -16.05
N LYS A 109 1.98 6.54 -15.32
CA LYS A 109 2.98 7.57 -15.02
C LYS A 109 4.13 7.08 -14.13
N ALA A 110 3.91 6.02 -13.38
CA ALA A 110 4.93 5.37 -12.56
C ALA A 110 5.79 4.36 -13.35
N GLY A 111 5.55 4.20 -14.66
CA GLY A 111 6.33 3.33 -15.54
C GLY A 111 5.74 1.92 -15.73
N PHE A 112 4.56 1.64 -15.15
CA PHE A 112 3.92 0.34 -15.35
C PHE A 112 3.31 0.21 -16.75
N ILE A 113 3.46 -0.97 -17.34
CA ILE A 113 2.90 -1.39 -18.62
C ILE A 113 1.63 -2.20 -18.37
N HIS A 114 0.60 -1.97 -19.20
CA HIS A 114 -0.66 -2.72 -19.14
C HIS A 114 -0.48 -4.10 -19.77
N GLU A 115 -0.74 -5.16 -19.02
CA GLU A 115 -0.59 -6.55 -19.49
C GLU A 115 -1.92 -7.15 -19.96
N GLY A 116 -3.05 -6.65 -19.44
CA GLY A 116 -4.37 -7.15 -19.81
C GLY A 116 -5.46 -6.76 -18.83
N THR A 117 -6.67 -7.28 -19.07
CA THR A 117 -7.84 -6.98 -18.24
C THR A 117 -8.55 -8.28 -17.89
N HIS A 118 -8.63 -8.57 -16.60
CA HIS A 118 -9.56 -9.59 -16.10
C HIS A 118 -10.98 -9.02 -16.15
N ARG A 119 -11.82 -9.60 -17.00
CA ARG A 119 -13.25 -9.26 -17.07
C ARG A 119 -13.99 -9.96 -15.93
N ASP A 120 -15.00 -9.29 -15.40
CA ASP A 120 -15.84 -9.75 -14.27
C ASP A 120 -15.06 -10.40 -13.11
N TYR A 121 -13.95 -9.77 -12.73
CA TYR A 121 -12.99 -10.36 -11.80
C TYR A 121 -13.39 -10.24 -10.33
N ILE A 122 -13.94 -9.09 -9.93
CA ILE A 122 -14.24 -8.79 -8.53
C ILE A 122 -15.73 -8.51 -8.39
N PHE A 123 -16.44 -9.32 -7.60
CA PHE A 123 -17.83 -9.02 -7.22
C PHE A 123 -17.87 -8.18 -5.94
N ARG A 124 -18.42 -6.96 -6.01
CA ARG A 124 -18.62 -6.07 -4.86
C ARG A 124 -19.92 -5.29 -5.03
N ASN A 125 -20.64 -5.05 -3.93
CA ASN A 125 -21.87 -4.23 -3.93
C ASN A 125 -22.88 -4.64 -5.03
N GLY A 126 -23.06 -5.94 -5.25
CA GLY A 126 -24.05 -6.45 -6.20
C GLY A 126 -23.65 -6.42 -7.67
N ARG A 127 -22.42 -6.00 -8.03
CA ARG A 127 -21.95 -6.01 -9.42
C ARG A 127 -20.53 -6.55 -9.57
N TYR A 128 -20.23 -7.08 -10.75
CA TYR A 128 -18.89 -7.48 -11.15
C TYR A 128 -18.11 -6.27 -11.67
N TYR A 129 -16.83 -6.22 -11.32
CA TYR A 129 -15.87 -5.21 -11.76
C TYR A 129 -14.73 -5.87 -12.52
N HIS A 130 -14.30 -5.23 -13.60
CA HIS A 130 -13.09 -5.61 -14.31
C HIS A 130 -11.84 -5.11 -13.56
N ALA A 131 -10.73 -5.81 -13.72
CA ALA A 131 -9.44 -5.40 -13.18
C ALA A 131 -8.39 -5.31 -14.29
N ASN A 132 -7.78 -4.14 -14.45
CA ASN A 132 -6.61 -3.98 -15.29
C ASN A 132 -5.38 -4.49 -14.54
N LEU A 133 -4.59 -5.31 -15.22
CA LEU A 133 -3.32 -5.81 -14.74
C LEU A 133 -2.18 -4.99 -15.34
N TYR A 134 -1.26 -4.61 -14.47
CA TYR A 134 -0.09 -3.84 -14.81
C TYR A 134 1.16 -4.50 -14.25
N SER A 135 2.28 -4.35 -14.94
CA SER A 135 3.57 -4.71 -14.39
C SER A 135 4.69 -3.77 -14.85
N ILE A 136 5.83 -3.85 -14.17
CA ILE A 136 7.09 -3.27 -14.61
C ILE A 136 8.19 -4.30 -14.36
N LEU A 137 9.07 -4.46 -15.32
CA LEU A 137 10.28 -5.28 -15.24
C LEU A 137 11.48 -4.43 -14.80
N GLU A 138 12.46 -5.08 -14.17
CA GLU A 138 13.68 -4.42 -13.72
C GLU A 138 14.40 -3.68 -14.87
N GLU A 139 14.49 -4.29 -16.04
CA GLU A 139 15.13 -3.70 -17.23
C GLU A 139 14.38 -2.47 -17.75
N GLU A 140 13.05 -2.47 -17.65
CA GLU A 140 12.23 -1.32 -18.03
C GLU A 140 12.47 -0.15 -17.07
N PHE A 141 12.56 -0.44 -15.77
CA PHE A 141 12.92 0.54 -14.75
C PHE A 141 14.32 1.13 -14.98
N LYS A 142 15.32 0.29 -15.28
CA LYS A 142 16.70 0.74 -15.58
C LYS A 142 16.72 1.67 -16.79
N ARG A 143 16.00 1.34 -17.86
CA ARG A 143 15.92 2.17 -19.07
C ARG A 143 15.31 3.55 -18.79
N THR A 144 14.17 3.61 -18.09
CA THR A 144 13.52 4.89 -17.76
C THR A 144 14.39 5.77 -16.86
N LYS A 145 15.21 5.18 -15.98
CA LYS A 145 16.17 5.92 -15.15
C LYS A 145 17.27 6.56 -15.99
N GLN A 146 17.78 5.85 -17.00
CA GLN A 146 18.80 6.36 -17.92
C GLN A 146 18.25 7.51 -18.77
N GLU A 147 17.06 7.35 -19.34
CA GLU A 147 16.39 8.39 -20.15
C GLU A 147 16.15 9.68 -19.36
N LEU A 148 15.86 9.60 -18.05
CA LEU A 148 15.71 10.79 -17.20
C LEU A 148 17.04 11.50 -16.90
N LEU A 149 18.15 10.75 -16.80
CA LEU A 149 19.47 11.33 -16.55
C LEU A 149 20.05 11.99 -17.81
N ASP A 150 19.71 11.49 -19.00
CA ASP A 150 20.20 11.99 -20.27
C ASP A 150 19.50 13.28 -20.75
N VAL A 151 18.36 13.65 -20.16
CA VAL A 151 17.60 14.87 -20.50
C VAL A 151 18.10 16.10 -19.72
N ASP A 152 18.84 15.90 -18.62
CA ASP A 152 19.38 16.96 -17.77
C ASP A 152 20.87 17.28 -18.07
N GLY A 153 21.46 16.71 -19.13
CA GLY A 153 22.86 16.92 -19.57
C GLY A 153 22.98 17.61 -20.92
#